data_AF-A0A9P9AD00-F1
#
_entry.id   AF-A0A9P9AD00-F1
#
_cell.length_a   1.000
_cell.length_b   1.000
_cell.length_c   1.000
_cell.angle_alpha   90.00
_cell.angle_beta   90.00
_cell.angle_gamma   90.00
#
_symmetry.space_group_name_H-M   'P 1'
#
loop_
_entity.id
_entity.type
_entity.pdbx_description
1 polymer ?
#
loop_
_entity_poly.entity_id
_entity_poly.type
_entity_poly.pdbx_seq_one_letter_code
_entity_poly.pdbx_strand_id
1 'polypeptide(L)'
;MHQQNGDRNCANEAIGGAHYGPVIIYMSKVTDASSADGISGTWHKIHEIGWTKASGGGSGDDDFWGVKDLNRCCGRMDVRIPADLENGDYLLRAEVIALHVAGSSGGAQFYMSCFQISVSGGSGSLKLGTGGVKFPGAYAASNPGILVQIHAPMSSYTIPGPSLISAGRRVTAGQGCAAGCEVTCKPGTGPTGTAVAPPAPTGGSGGGGGGCTVAQWGQCGGQSYTGCTTCASPYVCRAVSPPHYSQCQV
;
A
#
# COMPACT_ATOMS: atom_id res chain seq x y z
N MET A 1 4.51 10.12 3.47
CA MET A 1 4.08 9.92 2.07
C MET A 1 4.71 11.04 1.28
N HIS A 2 5.47 10.66 0.26
CA HIS A 2 6.24 11.40 -0.75
C HIS A 2 6.67 12.86 -0.54
N GLN A 3 5.76 13.78 -0.21
CA GLN A 3 6.06 15.21 -0.23
C GLN A 3 6.32 15.82 1.15
N GLN A 4 5.63 15.33 2.19
CA GLN A 4 5.72 15.89 3.55
C GLN A 4 5.66 14.77 4.60
N ASN A 5 6.77 14.05 4.80
CA ASN A 5 6.80 12.98 5.79
C ASN A 5 6.58 13.52 7.20
N GLY A 6 5.54 13.03 7.89
CA GLY A 6 5.21 13.43 9.25
C GLY A 6 4.33 14.69 9.34
N ASP A 7 4.16 15.45 8.25
CA ASP A 7 3.22 16.55 8.19
C ASP A 7 1.80 16.03 7.93
N ARG A 8 0.85 16.48 8.74
CA ARG A 8 -0.57 16.15 8.65
C ARG A 8 -1.43 17.42 8.64
N ASN A 9 -0.82 18.55 8.29
CA ASN A 9 -1.51 19.81 8.12
C ASN A 9 -2.39 19.75 6.87
N CYS A 10 -3.66 20.10 7.00
CA CYS A 10 -4.63 20.11 5.92
C CYS A 10 -4.32 21.16 4.82
N ALA A 11 -3.44 22.11 5.10
CA ALA A 11 -2.96 23.07 4.12
C ALA A 11 -1.99 22.46 3.09
N ASN A 12 -1.40 21.29 3.42
CA ASN A 12 -0.42 20.62 2.59
C ASN A 12 -0.98 19.29 2.07
N GLU A 13 -0.77 19.02 0.78
CA GLU A 13 -1.13 17.72 0.22
C GLU A 13 -0.24 16.63 0.83
N ALA A 14 -0.85 15.54 1.28
CA ALA A 14 -0.12 14.38 1.77
C ALA A 14 0.59 13.63 0.65
N ILE A 15 0.01 13.67 -0.55
CA ILE A 15 0.63 13.26 -1.81
C ILE A 15 0.19 14.24 -2.90
N GLY A 16 1.02 15.24 -3.20
CA GLY A 16 0.70 16.28 -4.16
C GLY A 16 1.21 16.02 -5.57
N GLY A 17 1.16 17.02 -6.43
CA GLY A 17 1.66 16.94 -7.81
C GLY A 17 0.81 16.06 -8.71
N ALA A 18 -0.52 16.14 -8.55
CA ALA A 18 -1.49 15.38 -9.35
C ALA A 18 -1.29 13.86 -9.33
N HIS A 19 -0.75 13.30 -8.24
CA HIS A 19 -0.54 11.85 -8.05
C HIS A 19 -1.86 11.09 -7.83
N TYR A 20 -2.85 11.33 -8.69
CA TYR A 20 -4.17 10.74 -8.60
C TYR A 20 -4.13 9.24 -8.80
N GLY A 21 -4.98 8.54 -8.06
CA GLY A 21 -5.06 7.10 -8.09
C GLY A 21 -5.71 6.50 -6.84
N PRO A 22 -5.74 5.17 -6.74
CA PRO A 22 -6.41 4.47 -5.66
C PRO A 22 -5.62 4.53 -4.34
N VAL A 23 -6.36 4.31 -3.25
CA VAL A 23 -5.83 4.00 -1.91
C VAL A 23 -6.29 2.60 -1.56
N ILE A 24 -5.37 1.71 -1.19
CA ILE A 24 -5.63 0.29 -0.98
C ILE A 24 -4.98 -0.17 0.32
N ILE A 25 -5.69 -0.94 1.13
CA ILE A 25 -5.16 -1.53 2.35
C ILE A 25 -5.29 -3.04 2.31
N TYR A 26 -4.18 -3.70 2.62
CA TYR A 26 -4.10 -5.15 2.75
C TYR A 26 -3.72 -5.55 4.18
N MET A 27 -4.14 -6.74 4.58
CA MET A 27 -3.66 -7.42 5.78
C MET A 27 -3.14 -8.82 5.45
N SER A 28 -2.10 -9.24 6.15
CA SER A 28 -1.60 -10.62 6.15
C SER A 28 -1.45 -11.09 7.59
N LYS A 29 -2.04 -12.25 7.92
CA LYS A 29 -1.76 -12.93 9.19
C LYS A 29 -0.31 -13.37 9.21
N VAL A 30 0.35 -13.19 10.35
CA VAL A 30 1.71 -13.67 10.61
C VAL A 30 1.80 -14.29 12.00
N THR A 31 2.85 -15.06 12.25
CA THR A 31 3.12 -15.63 13.58
C THR A 31 3.58 -14.55 14.55
N ASP A 32 4.47 -13.66 14.09
CA ASP A 32 5.07 -12.56 14.85
C ASP A 32 5.23 -11.36 13.91
N ALA A 33 4.55 -10.25 14.21
CA ALA A 33 4.59 -9.06 13.37
C ALA A 33 5.96 -8.35 13.43
N SER A 34 6.72 -8.50 14.51
CA SER A 34 8.00 -7.84 14.70
C SER A 34 9.10 -8.37 13.78
N SER A 35 9.02 -9.64 13.37
CA SER A 35 10.04 -10.32 12.55
C SER A 35 9.57 -10.69 11.14
N ALA A 36 8.29 -10.52 10.82
CA ALA A 36 7.75 -10.88 9.51
C ALA A 36 8.26 -10.01 8.36
N ASP A 37 8.60 -10.65 7.24
CA ASP A 37 9.20 -10.02 6.06
C ASP A 37 8.18 -9.46 5.04
N GLY A 38 6.90 -9.80 5.19
CA GLY A 38 5.83 -9.45 4.25
C GLY A 38 5.85 -10.21 2.91
N ILE A 39 7.00 -10.67 2.45
CA ILE A 39 7.17 -11.46 1.22
C ILE A 39 6.51 -12.84 1.37
N SER A 40 6.73 -13.48 2.52
CA SER A 40 6.10 -14.76 2.85
C SER A 40 4.59 -14.64 3.12
N GLY A 41 4.11 -13.42 3.37
CA GLY A 41 2.73 -13.11 3.74
C GLY A 41 1.70 -13.47 2.67
N THR A 42 0.50 -13.87 3.08
CA THR A 42 -0.66 -14.03 2.20
C THR A 42 -1.57 -12.83 2.39
N TRP A 43 -1.58 -11.92 1.41
CA TRP A 43 -2.20 -10.62 1.51
C TRP A 43 -3.66 -10.65 1.07
N HIS A 44 -4.49 -10.01 1.88
CA HIS A 44 -5.93 -9.90 1.70
C HIS A 44 -6.33 -8.44 1.65
N LYS A 45 -7.08 -8.04 0.62
CA LYS A 45 -7.55 -6.67 0.50
C LYS A 45 -8.71 -6.45 1.46
N ILE A 46 -8.54 -5.53 2.41
CA ILE A 46 -9.54 -5.20 3.44
C ILE A 46 -10.19 -3.84 3.23
N HIS A 47 -9.55 -2.96 2.45
CA HIS A 47 -10.06 -1.64 2.16
C HIS A 47 -9.62 -1.18 0.78
N GLU A 48 -10.49 -0.49 0.07
CA GLU A 48 -10.13 0.20 -1.17
C GLU A 48 -10.97 1.45 -1.44
N ILE A 49 -10.30 2.47 -1.98
CA ILE A 49 -10.89 3.63 -2.63
C ILE A 49 -10.30 3.71 -4.03
N GLY A 50 -11.16 3.69 -5.05
CA GLY A 50 -10.74 3.76 -6.45
C GLY A 50 -10.99 5.14 -7.05
N TRP A 51 -11.82 5.13 -8.09
CA TRP A 51 -12.19 6.29 -8.89
C TRP A 51 -13.72 6.39 -8.98
N THR A 52 -14.24 7.60 -9.12
CA THR A 52 -15.64 7.84 -9.44
C THR A 52 -15.74 9.07 -10.34
N LYS A 53 -16.52 8.95 -11.41
CA LYS A 53 -16.71 10.03 -12.37
C LYS A 53 -17.30 11.28 -11.68
N ALA A 54 -16.68 12.43 -11.90
CA ALA A 54 -17.22 13.72 -11.50
C ALA A 54 -18.14 14.25 -12.59
N SER A 55 -19.27 14.85 -12.19
CA SER A 55 -20.14 15.54 -13.12
C SER A 55 -19.40 16.74 -13.73
N GLY A 56 -19.29 16.77 -15.06
CA GLY A 56 -18.64 17.86 -15.78
C GLY A 56 -17.12 17.73 -15.93
N GLY A 57 -16.51 16.63 -15.47
CA GLY A 57 -15.09 16.33 -15.72
C GLY A 57 -14.82 16.00 -17.19
N GLY A 58 -13.73 16.55 -17.73
CA GLY A 58 -13.26 16.31 -19.11
C GLY A 58 -12.30 15.13 -19.21
N SER A 59 -11.57 14.81 -18.14
CA SER A 59 -10.69 13.65 -18.05
C SER A 59 -10.76 12.96 -16.69
N GLY A 60 -10.10 11.81 -16.58
CA GLY A 60 -9.85 11.13 -15.31
C GLY A 60 -9.13 12.01 -14.27
N ASP A 61 -8.39 13.04 -14.69
CA ASP A 61 -7.75 13.98 -13.76
C ASP A 61 -8.77 14.81 -12.98
N ASP A 62 -9.91 15.15 -13.61
CA ASP A 62 -10.96 15.98 -13.01
C ASP A 62 -11.83 15.18 -12.05
N ASP A 63 -11.88 13.86 -12.23
CA ASP A 63 -12.72 12.94 -11.48
C ASP A 63 -12.26 12.73 -10.03
N PHE A 64 -13.06 12.03 -9.25
CA PHE A 64 -12.73 11.71 -7.87
C PHE A 64 -11.81 10.49 -7.78
N TRP A 65 -10.83 10.57 -6.87
CA TRP A 65 -9.86 9.51 -6.61
C TRP A 65 -9.63 9.33 -5.11
N GLY A 66 -9.24 8.13 -4.70
CA GLY A 66 -8.83 7.86 -3.32
C GLY A 66 -7.76 8.81 -2.80
N VAL A 67 -6.78 9.16 -3.64
CA VAL A 67 -5.76 10.17 -3.30
C VAL A 67 -6.36 11.56 -3.03
N LYS A 68 -7.38 11.98 -3.79
CA LYS A 68 -8.03 13.28 -3.55
C LYS A 68 -8.77 13.27 -2.21
N ASP A 69 -9.42 12.16 -1.86
CA ASP A 69 -10.03 11.99 -0.53
C ASP A 69 -8.96 11.99 0.57
N LEU A 70 -7.84 11.29 0.39
CA LEU A 70 -6.72 11.26 1.32
C LEU A 70 -6.13 12.66 1.57
N ASN A 71 -5.92 13.45 0.52
CA ASN A 71 -5.44 14.83 0.65
C ASN A 71 -6.47 15.72 1.35
N ARG A 72 -7.77 15.58 1.02
CA ARG A 72 -8.85 16.30 1.70
C ARG A 72 -8.92 15.97 3.20
N CYS A 73 -8.47 14.78 3.58
CA CYS A 73 -8.34 14.34 4.98
C CYS A 73 -6.95 14.54 5.57
N CYS A 74 -6.16 15.46 5.01
CA CYS A 74 -4.88 15.86 5.58
C CYS A 74 -3.90 14.66 5.71
N GLY A 75 -4.02 13.72 4.76
CA GLY A 75 -3.26 12.47 4.73
C GLY A 75 -3.75 11.40 5.70
N ARG A 76 -4.86 11.61 6.40
CA ARG A 76 -5.46 10.63 7.31
C ARG A 76 -6.42 9.74 6.54
N MET A 77 -6.49 8.50 6.96
CA MET A 77 -7.39 7.52 6.40
C MET A 77 -7.77 6.51 7.46
N ASP A 78 -9.07 6.38 7.71
CA ASP A 78 -9.57 5.44 8.68
C ASP A 78 -9.91 4.10 8.05
N VAL A 79 -9.28 3.07 8.60
CA VAL A 79 -9.39 1.70 8.12
C VAL A 79 -10.08 0.87 9.19
N ARG A 80 -11.21 0.26 8.83
CA ARG A 80 -11.90 -0.68 9.69
C ARG A 80 -11.16 -2.02 9.70
N ILE A 81 -10.73 -2.47 10.87
CA ILE A 81 -10.35 -3.86 11.09
C ILE A 81 -11.64 -4.69 11.22
N PRO A 82 -11.82 -5.77 10.44
CA PRO A 82 -13.03 -6.61 10.54
C PRO A 82 -13.26 -7.11 11.96
N ALA A 83 -14.49 -6.97 12.46
CA ALA A 83 -14.83 -7.33 13.84
C ALA A 83 -14.83 -8.85 14.09
N ASP A 84 -14.94 -9.63 13.02
CA ASP A 84 -14.91 -11.08 13.01
C ASP A 84 -13.51 -11.66 12.77
N LEU A 85 -12.50 -10.82 12.56
CA LEU A 85 -11.12 -11.23 12.35
C LEU A 85 -10.59 -12.00 13.56
N GLU A 86 -9.83 -13.06 13.33
CA GLU A 86 -9.11 -13.77 14.40
C GLU A 86 -8.10 -12.86 15.11
N ASN A 87 -7.87 -13.12 16.39
CA ASN A 87 -6.90 -12.37 17.15
C ASN A 87 -5.47 -12.80 16.78
N GLY A 88 -4.51 -11.91 17.02
CA GLY A 88 -3.08 -12.16 16.88
C GLY A 88 -2.39 -11.16 15.97
N ASP A 89 -1.20 -11.53 15.51
CA ASP A 89 -0.31 -10.62 14.78
C ASP A 89 -0.57 -10.60 13.27
N TYR A 90 -0.46 -9.40 12.70
CA TYR A 90 -0.63 -9.10 11.29
C TYR A 90 0.38 -8.07 10.80
N LEU A 91 0.70 -8.16 9.51
CA LEU A 91 1.20 -7.02 8.76
C LEU A 91 0.03 -6.32 8.07
N LEU A 92 -0.01 -4.99 8.16
CA LEU A 92 -0.92 -4.14 7.40
C LEU A 92 -0.13 -3.36 6.36
N ARG A 93 -0.49 -3.48 5.09
CA ARG A 93 0.14 -2.77 3.97
C ARG A 93 -0.82 -1.71 3.47
N ALA A 94 -0.49 -0.45 3.70
CA ALA A 94 -1.19 0.69 3.13
C ALA A 94 -0.49 1.11 1.84
N GLU A 95 -1.24 1.34 0.78
CA GLU A 95 -0.71 1.67 -0.53
C GLU A 95 -1.51 2.78 -1.21
N VAL A 96 -0.79 3.72 -1.81
CA VAL A 96 -1.29 4.57 -2.88
C VAL A 96 -0.60 4.18 -4.18
N ILE A 97 -1.34 4.18 -5.29
CA ILE A 97 -0.75 4.04 -6.62
C ILE A 97 -1.00 5.36 -7.36
N ALA A 98 0.05 6.11 -7.70
CA ALA A 98 -0.07 7.32 -8.48
C ALA A 98 -0.02 6.99 -9.97
N LEU A 99 -0.98 7.54 -10.73
CA LEU A 99 -1.26 7.15 -12.11
C LEU A 99 -0.99 8.26 -13.15
N HIS A 100 -0.47 9.41 -12.72
CA HIS A 100 -0.24 10.59 -13.56
C HIS A 100 0.76 10.40 -14.71
N VAL A 101 1.52 9.30 -14.75
CA VAL A 101 2.31 8.90 -15.93
C VAL A 101 2.08 7.43 -16.29
N ALA A 102 1.01 6.82 -15.79
CA ALA A 102 0.67 5.41 -15.97
C ALA A 102 0.09 5.08 -17.35
N GLY A 103 0.02 6.05 -18.28
CA GLY A 103 -0.35 5.80 -19.68
C GLY A 103 0.70 4.97 -20.45
N SER A 104 1.88 4.77 -19.88
CA SER A 104 2.95 3.93 -20.41
C SER A 104 3.35 2.83 -19.41
N SER A 105 3.80 1.68 -19.93
CA SER A 105 4.28 0.57 -19.10
C SER A 105 5.43 1.04 -18.21
N GLY A 106 5.37 0.71 -16.92
CA GLY A 106 6.34 1.18 -15.91
C GLY A 106 6.09 2.59 -15.37
N GLY A 107 5.02 3.27 -15.80
CA GLY A 107 4.69 4.63 -15.36
C GLY A 107 3.97 4.73 -14.01
N ALA A 108 3.23 3.70 -13.59
CA ALA A 108 2.57 3.74 -12.28
C ALA A 108 3.60 3.77 -11.14
N GLN A 109 3.35 4.62 -10.13
CA GLN A 109 4.25 4.80 -8.99
C GLN A 109 3.56 4.30 -7.72
N PHE A 110 4.22 3.40 -6.99
CA PHE A 110 3.63 2.73 -5.83
C PHE A 110 4.21 3.32 -4.54
N TYR A 111 3.33 3.84 -3.68
CA TYR A 111 3.63 4.41 -2.38
C TYR A 111 3.04 3.53 -1.29
N MET A 112 3.78 2.48 -0.95
CA MET A 112 3.43 1.53 0.09
C MET A 112 4.13 1.83 1.43
N SER A 113 3.46 1.49 2.51
CA SER A 113 4.02 1.42 3.86
C SER A 113 3.43 0.22 4.59
N CYS A 114 4.27 -0.51 5.31
CA CYS A 114 3.85 -1.66 6.11
C CYS A 114 3.87 -1.29 7.60
N PHE A 115 2.87 -1.77 8.33
CA PHE A 115 2.71 -1.59 9.76
C PHE A 115 2.57 -2.95 10.43
N GLN A 116 3.16 -3.07 11.61
CA GLN A 116 3.06 -4.24 12.45
C GLN A 116 1.91 -4.02 13.43
N ILE A 117 0.89 -4.87 13.40
CA ILE A 117 -0.27 -4.71 14.27
C ILE A 117 -0.63 -6.03 14.95
N SER A 118 -0.96 -5.94 16.24
CA SER A 118 -1.61 -7.03 16.97
C SER A 118 -3.09 -6.72 17.10
N VAL A 119 -3.94 -7.64 16.66
CA VAL A 119 -5.41 -7.55 16.71
C VAL A 119 -5.91 -8.33 17.93
N SER A 120 -6.80 -7.72 18.69
CA SER A 120 -7.48 -8.35 19.83
C SER A 120 -8.96 -7.96 19.85
N GLY A 121 -9.82 -8.79 20.44
CA GLY A 121 -11.25 -8.51 20.59
C GLY A 121 -12.13 -8.89 19.38
N GLY A 122 -11.56 -9.57 18.37
CA GLY A 122 -12.33 -10.14 17.27
C GLY A 122 -12.94 -11.50 17.62
N SER A 123 -14.03 -11.87 16.94
CA SER A 123 -14.72 -13.15 17.18
C SER A 123 -13.97 -14.38 16.64
N GLY A 124 -13.11 -14.18 15.63
CA GLY A 124 -12.30 -15.24 15.02
C GLY A 124 -12.99 -16.13 14.00
N SER A 125 -14.18 -15.78 13.52
CA SER A 125 -14.83 -16.49 12.41
C SER A 125 -14.22 -16.17 11.04
N LEU A 126 -13.59 -15.00 10.89
CA LEU A 126 -12.80 -14.65 9.71
C LEU A 126 -11.32 -14.98 9.96
N LYS A 127 -10.80 -15.93 9.18
CA LYS A 127 -9.39 -16.32 9.20
C LYS A 127 -8.68 -15.85 7.95
N LEU A 128 -7.52 -15.24 8.13
CA LEU A 128 -6.66 -14.81 7.02
C LEU A 128 -5.49 -15.78 6.89
N GLY A 129 -5.02 -16.02 5.67
CA GLY A 129 -3.89 -16.93 5.40
C GLY A 129 -4.08 -17.82 4.17
N THR A 130 -5.32 -18.14 3.81
CA THR A 130 -5.68 -18.85 2.57
C THR A 130 -6.47 -17.95 1.63
N GLY A 131 -6.43 -18.22 0.32
CA GLY A 131 -7.21 -17.49 -0.70
C GLY A 131 -6.78 -16.05 -0.97
N GLY A 132 -5.62 -15.63 -0.46
CA GLY A 132 -5.06 -14.29 -0.72
C GLY A 132 -4.04 -14.30 -1.84
N VAL A 133 -3.29 -13.21 -1.95
CA VAL A 133 -2.26 -13.03 -2.99
C VAL A 133 -0.87 -12.84 -2.39
N LYS A 134 0.16 -12.95 -3.24
CA LYS A 134 1.55 -12.66 -2.89
C LYS A 134 2.00 -11.33 -3.51
N PHE A 135 2.84 -10.62 -2.76
CA PHE A 135 3.60 -9.47 -3.28
C PHE A 135 5.09 -9.79 -3.11
N PRO A 136 5.87 -9.89 -4.20
CA PRO A 136 5.48 -9.71 -5.62
C PRO A 136 4.56 -10.84 -6.16
N GLY A 137 3.84 -10.54 -7.25
CA GLY A 137 3.00 -11.50 -7.99
C GLY A 137 1.58 -11.03 -8.27
N ALA A 138 0.93 -10.34 -7.33
CA ALA A 138 -0.46 -9.89 -7.49
C ALA A 138 -0.66 -8.79 -8.54
N TYR A 139 0.42 -8.04 -8.86
CA TYR A 139 0.42 -6.95 -9.82
C TYR A 139 1.29 -7.29 -11.03
N ALA A 140 0.78 -6.94 -12.20
CA ALA A 140 1.45 -6.98 -13.48
C ALA A 140 1.41 -5.59 -14.12
N ALA A 141 2.46 -5.25 -14.86
CA ALA A 141 2.54 -3.97 -15.58
C ALA A 141 1.37 -3.77 -16.56
N SER A 142 0.76 -4.85 -17.05
CA SER A 142 -0.39 -4.81 -17.97
C SER A 142 -1.75 -4.77 -17.27
N ASN A 143 -1.84 -4.79 -15.94
CA ASN A 143 -3.13 -4.68 -15.28
C ASN A 143 -3.78 -3.34 -15.64
N PRO A 144 -5.10 -3.29 -15.94
CA PRO A 144 -5.77 -2.06 -16.38
C PRO A 144 -5.89 -0.99 -15.28
N GLY A 145 -5.60 -1.35 -14.03
CA GLY A 145 -5.48 -0.40 -12.91
C GLY A 145 -4.07 0.18 -12.73
N ILE A 146 -3.07 -0.36 -13.46
CA ILE A 146 -1.64 -0.03 -13.40
C ILE A 146 -1.16 0.61 -14.72
N LEU A 147 -1.60 0.10 -15.87
CA LEU A 147 -1.41 0.73 -17.18
C LEU A 147 -2.73 1.37 -17.60
N VAL A 148 -2.83 2.68 -17.41
CA VAL A 148 -4.08 3.44 -17.57
C VAL A 148 -3.79 4.90 -17.94
N GLN A 149 -4.53 5.43 -18.90
CA GLN A 149 -4.44 6.83 -19.28
C GLN A 149 -5.51 7.65 -18.56
N ILE A 150 -5.12 8.34 -17.48
CA ILE A 150 -6.06 9.17 -16.70
C ILE A 150 -6.26 10.57 -17.29
N HIS A 151 -5.39 11.01 -18.22
CA HIS A 151 -5.48 12.31 -18.91
C HIS A 151 -6.50 12.33 -20.07
N ALA A 152 -7.40 11.35 -20.11
CA ALA A 152 -8.44 11.22 -21.11
C ALA A 152 -9.78 10.95 -20.42
N PRO A 153 -10.93 11.12 -21.11
CA PRO A 153 -12.22 10.73 -20.57
C PRO A 153 -12.23 9.26 -20.16
N MET A 154 -12.65 8.98 -18.93
CA MET A 154 -12.79 7.62 -18.40
C MET A 154 -14.28 7.26 -18.20
N SER A 155 -14.58 5.97 -18.36
CA SER A 155 -15.88 5.37 -18.06
C SER A 155 -15.83 4.41 -16.87
N SER A 156 -14.66 3.83 -16.60
CA SER A 156 -14.45 2.87 -15.53
C SER A 156 -12.98 2.84 -15.10
N TYR A 157 -12.75 2.40 -13.87
CA TYR A 157 -11.41 2.10 -13.35
C TYR A 157 -11.47 0.81 -12.54
N THR A 158 -10.52 -0.10 -12.77
CA THR A 158 -10.39 -1.36 -12.03
C THR A 158 -9.22 -1.26 -11.08
N ILE A 159 -9.50 -1.28 -9.77
CA ILE A 159 -8.46 -1.29 -8.74
C ILE A 159 -7.65 -2.59 -8.87
N PRO A 160 -6.30 -2.54 -8.93
CA PRO A 160 -5.49 -3.72 -9.12
C PRO A 160 -5.52 -4.67 -7.90
N GLY A 161 -5.02 -5.89 -8.10
CA GLY A 161 -4.92 -6.92 -7.08
C GLY A 161 -6.21 -7.74 -6.89
N PRO A 162 -6.32 -8.51 -5.79
CA PRO A 162 -7.47 -9.37 -5.54
C PRO A 162 -8.75 -8.56 -5.29
N SER A 163 -9.88 -9.25 -5.36
CA SER A 163 -11.14 -8.74 -4.85
C SER A 163 -11.03 -8.38 -3.36
N LEU A 164 -11.82 -7.38 -2.96
CA LEU A 164 -12.05 -7.07 -1.56
C LEU A 164 -12.65 -8.30 -0.85
N ILE A 165 -12.18 -8.63 0.35
CA ILE A 165 -12.79 -9.71 1.14
C ILE A 165 -14.22 -9.35 1.53
N SER A 166 -15.04 -10.35 1.88
CA SER A 166 -16.45 -10.15 2.25
C SER A 166 -16.65 -9.16 3.41
N ALA A 167 -15.76 -9.18 4.40
CA ALA A 167 -15.77 -8.26 5.54
C ALA A 167 -15.04 -6.93 5.29
N GLY A 168 -14.49 -6.75 4.09
CA GLY A 168 -13.74 -5.56 3.71
C GLY A 168 -14.65 -4.37 3.41
N ARG A 169 -14.07 -3.18 3.31
CA ARG A 169 -14.81 -1.95 3.01
C ARG A 169 -14.34 -1.33 1.70
N ARG A 170 -15.27 -1.23 0.73
CA ARG A 170 -15.14 -0.33 -0.42
C ARG A 170 -15.70 1.04 -0.04
N VAL A 171 -14.96 2.08 -0.35
CA VAL A 171 -15.40 3.47 -0.23
C VAL A 171 -15.49 4.08 -1.62
N THR A 172 -16.58 4.79 -1.89
CA THR A 172 -16.76 5.55 -3.11
C THR A 172 -15.90 6.80 -3.07
N ALA A 173 -15.14 7.07 -4.12
CA ALA A 173 -14.28 8.25 -4.17
C ALA A 173 -15.11 9.54 -4.22
N GLY A 174 -14.57 10.63 -3.66
CA GLY A 174 -15.20 11.96 -3.64
C GLY A 174 -16.01 12.23 -2.37
N GLN A 175 -15.94 11.32 -1.39
CA GLN A 175 -16.62 11.48 -0.10
C GLN A 175 -15.73 12.19 0.93
N GLY A 176 -14.42 12.33 0.69
CA GLY A 176 -13.44 12.80 1.68
C GLY A 176 -13.61 12.12 3.03
N CYS A 177 -13.56 12.91 4.11
CA CYS A 177 -13.57 12.39 5.49
C CYS A 177 -14.98 12.11 6.01
N ALA A 178 -15.99 12.21 5.14
CA ALA A 178 -17.34 11.76 5.45
C ALA A 178 -17.52 10.25 5.16
N ALA A 179 -16.47 9.57 4.71
CA ALA A 179 -16.51 8.19 4.25
C ALA A 179 -15.57 7.28 5.05
N GLY A 180 -15.95 6.00 5.15
CA GLY A 180 -15.12 4.96 5.76
C GLY A 180 -15.54 4.57 7.16
N CYS A 181 -14.54 4.28 7.99
CA CYS A 181 -14.70 3.87 9.39
C CYS A 181 -15.19 5.05 10.27
N GLU A 182 -14.80 6.29 10.00
CA GLU A 182 -15.12 7.47 10.83
C GLU A 182 -16.62 7.67 11.11
N VAL A 183 -17.48 7.34 10.13
CA VAL A 183 -18.95 7.48 10.25
C VAL A 183 -19.66 6.23 10.78
N THR A 184 -19.01 5.06 10.76
CA THR A 184 -19.67 3.77 11.09
C THR A 184 -19.02 3.01 12.25
N CYS A 185 -17.82 3.38 12.64
CA CYS A 185 -17.09 2.82 13.76
C CYS A 185 -17.09 3.84 14.88
N LYS A 186 -17.67 3.48 16.03
CA LYS A 186 -17.44 4.26 17.24
C LYS A 186 -15.99 3.98 17.67
N PRO A 187 -15.13 5.01 17.81
CA PRO A 187 -13.76 4.81 18.30
C PRO A 187 -13.77 3.97 19.58
N GLY A 188 -12.99 2.89 19.61
CA GLY A 188 -12.90 1.95 20.74
C GLY A 188 -13.97 0.85 20.82
N THR A 189 -14.94 0.75 19.90
CA THR A 189 -15.96 -0.33 19.91
C THR A 189 -15.68 -1.47 18.95
N GLY A 190 -14.41 -1.75 18.66
CA GLY A 190 -14.00 -2.84 17.80
C GLY A 190 -12.61 -3.35 18.15
N PRO A 191 -12.11 -4.35 17.41
CA PRO A 191 -10.76 -4.84 17.62
C PRO A 191 -9.75 -3.70 17.50
N THR A 192 -8.86 -3.58 18.49
CA THR A 192 -7.83 -2.55 18.47
C THR A 192 -6.57 -3.14 17.86
N GLY A 193 -6.12 -2.54 16.76
CA GLY A 193 -4.78 -2.78 16.22
C GLY A 193 -3.80 -1.86 16.92
N THR A 194 -2.92 -2.41 17.76
CA THR A 194 -1.83 -1.61 18.34
C THR A 194 -0.63 -1.72 17.44
N ALA A 195 -0.09 -0.57 17.01
CA ALA A 195 1.19 -0.56 16.32
C ALA A 195 2.24 -1.10 17.28
N VAL A 196 2.87 -2.22 16.93
CA VAL A 196 4.04 -2.71 17.67
C VAL A 196 5.15 -1.70 17.41
N ALA A 197 5.95 -1.39 18.44
CA ALA A 197 7.14 -0.57 18.23
C ALA A 197 7.91 -1.16 17.04
N PRO A 198 8.31 -0.35 16.05
CA PRO A 198 9.14 -0.86 14.98
C PRO A 198 10.31 -1.62 15.63
N PRO A 199 10.74 -2.77 15.08
CA PRO A 199 12.04 -3.29 15.43
C PRO A 199 12.98 -2.11 15.30
N ALA A 200 13.89 -1.93 16.27
CA ALA A 200 14.98 -0.97 16.11
C ALA A 200 15.47 -1.16 14.68
N PRO A 201 15.56 -0.09 13.85
CA PRO A 201 16.03 -0.25 12.48
C PRO A 201 17.26 -1.13 12.62
N THR A 202 17.26 -2.28 11.94
CA THR A 202 18.47 -3.08 11.91
C THR A 202 19.47 -2.13 11.29
N GLY A 203 20.31 -1.56 12.16
CA GLY A 203 21.41 -0.74 11.75
C GLY A 203 22.26 -1.70 10.96
N GLY A 204 22.02 -1.79 9.66
CA GLY A 204 23.09 -1.93 8.71
C GLY A 204 23.96 -0.74 8.99
N SER A 205 24.89 -0.91 9.93
CA SER A 205 25.91 0.08 10.22
C SER A 205 26.46 0.48 8.87
N GLY A 206 26.34 1.77 8.55
CA GLY A 206 26.99 2.34 7.38
C GLY A 206 28.43 1.83 7.33
N GLY A 207 28.74 1.14 6.24
CA GLY A 207 29.99 0.44 6.09
C GLY A 207 29.90 -0.49 4.90
N GLY A 208 30.08 0.07 3.70
CA GLY A 208 30.37 -0.72 2.51
C GLY A 208 31.56 -1.64 2.82
N GLY A 209 31.31 -2.95 2.85
CA GLY A 209 32.31 -3.92 3.27
C GLY A 209 31.75 -5.33 3.37
N GLY A 210 31.68 -6.02 2.22
CA GLY A 210 31.89 -7.47 2.10
C GLY A 210 31.03 -8.51 2.85
N GLY A 211 30.02 -8.14 3.65
CA GLY A 211 29.37 -9.12 4.54
C GLY A 211 27.85 -9.25 4.47
N CYS A 212 27.12 -8.26 3.94
CA CYS A 212 25.66 -8.30 3.98
C CYS A 212 25.04 -8.72 2.64
N THR A 213 23.99 -9.53 2.73
CA THR A 213 23.22 -10.01 1.56
C THR A 213 21.78 -9.52 1.62
N VAL A 214 21.21 -9.25 0.47
CA VAL A 214 19.81 -8.83 0.28
C VAL A 214 18.99 -10.05 -0.16
N ALA A 215 17.92 -10.36 0.56
CA ALA A 215 17.01 -11.45 0.20
C ALA A 215 16.37 -11.20 -1.18
N GLN A 216 15.77 -12.25 -1.77
CA GLN A 216 14.97 -12.10 -2.99
C GLN A 216 13.97 -10.96 -2.83
N TRP A 217 13.84 -10.14 -3.85
CA TRP A 217 12.95 -8.97 -3.92
C TRP A 217 13.32 -7.80 -3.00
N GLY A 218 14.45 -7.87 -2.27
CA GLY A 218 14.98 -6.70 -1.56
C GLY A 218 15.68 -5.71 -2.50
N GLN A 219 15.71 -4.42 -2.14
CA GLN A 219 16.46 -3.41 -2.88
C GLN A 219 17.96 -3.69 -2.76
N CYS A 220 18.68 -3.70 -3.87
CA CYS A 220 20.12 -3.95 -3.94
C CYS A 220 20.88 -2.84 -4.67
N GLY A 221 20.19 -1.76 -5.03
CA GLY A 221 20.76 -0.62 -5.72
C GLY A 221 19.72 0.43 -6.09
N GLY A 222 20.19 1.48 -6.75
CA GLY A 222 19.40 2.65 -7.10
C GLY A 222 20.10 3.94 -6.70
N GLN A 223 19.73 5.04 -7.34
CA GLN A 223 20.25 6.36 -7.02
C GLN A 223 20.00 6.67 -5.53
N SER A 224 21.03 7.14 -4.84
CA SER A 224 21.05 7.41 -3.38
C SER A 224 20.88 6.21 -2.44
N TYR A 225 20.83 4.99 -2.96
CA TYR A 225 20.78 3.78 -2.12
C TYR A 225 22.15 3.53 -1.45
N THR A 226 22.17 3.47 -0.13
CA THR A 226 23.38 3.24 0.69
C THR A 226 23.38 1.89 1.43
N GLY A 227 22.42 1.02 1.12
CA GLY A 227 22.30 -0.30 1.76
C GLY A 227 23.14 -1.39 1.07
N CYS A 228 22.86 -2.65 1.41
CA CYS A 228 23.54 -3.81 0.87
C CYS A 228 23.30 -3.98 -0.63
N THR A 229 24.35 -4.22 -1.40
CA THR A 229 24.28 -4.34 -2.87
C THR A 229 24.41 -5.76 -3.39
N THR A 230 24.82 -6.70 -2.54
CA THR A 230 24.97 -8.12 -2.90
C THR A 230 23.69 -8.87 -2.57
N CYS A 231 23.15 -9.60 -3.54
CA CYS A 231 21.98 -10.45 -3.30
C CYS A 231 22.40 -11.78 -2.65
N ALA A 232 21.55 -12.32 -1.78
CA ALA A 232 21.70 -13.68 -1.27
C ALA A 232 21.65 -14.65 -2.45
N SER A 233 22.53 -15.65 -2.47
CA SER A 233 22.46 -16.71 -3.48
C SER A 233 21.10 -17.40 -3.43
N PRO A 234 20.44 -17.68 -4.58
CA PRO A 234 20.94 -17.62 -5.96
C PRO A 234 20.59 -16.32 -6.72
N TYR A 235 20.17 -15.27 -6.03
CA TYR A 235 19.57 -14.10 -6.68
C TYR A 235 20.62 -13.12 -7.23
N VAL A 236 20.22 -12.35 -8.24
CA VAL A 236 21.06 -11.34 -8.90
C VAL A 236 20.42 -9.97 -8.74
N CYS A 237 21.25 -8.95 -8.49
CA CYS A 237 20.77 -7.57 -8.43
C CYS A 237 20.44 -7.07 -9.83
N ARG A 238 19.16 -6.88 -10.14
CA ARG A 238 18.67 -6.40 -11.44
C ARG A 238 18.14 -4.98 -11.31
N ALA A 239 18.48 -4.12 -12.27
CA ALA A 239 17.88 -2.80 -12.34
C ALA A 239 16.42 -2.93 -12.77
N VAL A 240 15.50 -2.40 -11.96
CA VAL A 240 14.05 -2.50 -12.18
C VAL A 240 13.50 -1.17 -12.71
N SER A 241 13.99 -0.05 -12.17
CA SER A 241 13.69 1.30 -12.68
C SER A 241 15.00 2.10 -12.67
N PRO A 242 15.88 1.90 -13.67
CA PRO A 242 17.14 2.62 -13.74
C PRO A 242 16.93 4.13 -13.94
N PRO A 243 17.71 5.01 -13.27
CA PRO A 243 18.79 4.73 -12.32
C PRO A 243 18.31 4.57 -10.87
N HIS A 244 17.01 4.66 -10.60
CA HIS A 244 16.44 4.90 -9.27
C HIS A 244 16.30 3.64 -8.39
N TYR A 245 16.09 2.46 -8.97
CA TYR A 245 15.78 1.26 -8.20
C TYR A 245 16.32 -0.03 -8.85
N SER A 246 17.05 -0.82 -8.07
CA SER A 246 17.49 -2.19 -8.40
C SER A 246 17.08 -3.15 -7.28
N GLN A 247 16.72 -4.37 -7.65
CA GLN A 247 16.15 -5.37 -6.75
C GLN A 247 16.79 -6.74 -6.98
N CYS A 248 16.92 -7.56 -5.93
CA CYS A 248 17.33 -8.95 -6.07
C CYS A 248 16.23 -9.77 -6.72
N GLN A 249 16.55 -10.42 -7.84
CA GLN A 249 15.59 -11.25 -8.59
C GLN A 249 16.25 -12.58 -8.96
N VAL A 250 15.47 -13.52 -9.50
CA VAL A 250 16.01 -14.73 -10.13
C VAL A 250 16.84 -14.42 -11.38
#